data_AF-A0A8J1LKE9-F1
#
_entry.id   AF-A0A8J1LKE9-F1
#
_cell.length_a   1.000
_cell.length_b   1.000
_cell.length_c   1.000
_cell.angle_alpha   90.00
_cell.angle_beta   90.00
_cell.angle_gamma   90.00
#
_symmetry.space_group_name_H-M   'P 1'
#
loop_
_entity.id
_entity.type
_entity.pdbx_description
1 polymer ?
#
loop_
_entity_poly.entity_id
_entity_poly.type
_entity_poly.pdbx_seq_one_letter_code
_entity_poly.pdbx_strand_id
1 'polypeptide(L)'
;MRGRFSGPGVSGPAVFGSWFPVAMSDSTVADTRRLNSKPQDLTDAYGPPSNFLEIDIFNPQTVGVGRNRYTVYELRMRTNLPIFKLKDSCVRRRYSDFEWLKNELERDSKSVNAFLFQIVVPPLPGKALKRQLPFRGDEGIFEESFIEERKQGLEQFINKIAGHPLAQNERCLHMFLQDEIIDRNYVPGKVRQ
;
A
#
# COMPACT_ATOMS: atom_id res chain seq x y z
N MET A 1 60.52 36.77 79.81
CA MET A 1 59.30 36.37 80.58
C MET A 1 58.61 35.29 79.77
N ARG A 2 58.59 34.03 80.25
CA ARG A 2 57.41 33.35 80.84
C ARG A 2 56.17 33.52 79.94
N GLY A 3 55.51 32.52 79.38
CA GLY A 3 55.48 31.04 79.42
C GLY A 3 54.42 30.66 78.35
N ARG A 4 54.07 29.42 78.01
CA ARG A 4 54.17 28.06 78.55
C ARG A 4 53.70 27.17 77.35
N PHE A 5 54.46 26.19 76.87
CA PHE A 5 54.27 24.73 77.10
C PHE A 5 52.79 24.28 76.97
N SER A 6 52.36 23.23 76.25
CA SER A 6 52.92 22.01 75.62
C SER A 6 51.81 21.47 74.68
N GLY A 7 52.03 20.91 73.48
CA GLY A 7 52.41 19.50 73.19
C GLY A 7 51.20 18.53 73.23
N PRO A 8 51.27 17.30 72.66
CA PRO A 8 51.50 16.94 71.25
C PRO A 8 50.57 15.80 70.73
N GLY A 9 50.54 15.59 69.40
CA GLY A 9 50.31 14.29 68.73
C GLY A 9 48.90 13.67 68.85
N VAL A 10 48.44 12.76 67.98
CA VAL A 10 49.16 11.86 67.07
C VAL A 10 48.17 11.40 65.98
N SER A 11 48.67 11.31 64.74
CA SER A 11 48.39 10.31 63.70
C SER A 11 46.96 9.76 63.52
N GLY A 12 46.35 10.12 62.40
CA GLY A 12 45.46 9.20 61.70
C GLY A 12 46.24 8.10 60.96
N PRO A 13 45.60 6.99 60.61
CA PRO A 13 46.00 6.20 59.46
C PRO A 13 45.03 6.44 58.30
N ALA A 14 45.64 6.57 57.12
CA ALA A 14 44.95 6.58 55.85
C ALA A 14 44.86 5.14 55.30
N VAL A 15 43.79 4.94 54.53
CA VAL A 15 43.52 3.96 53.48
C VAL A 15 43.40 2.48 53.83
N PHE A 16 42.19 1.94 53.59
CA PHE A 16 42.01 0.62 52.97
C PHE A 16 40.73 0.58 52.12
N GLY A 17 40.87 0.15 50.87
CA GLY A 17 39.88 -0.71 50.21
C GLY A 17 38.67 -0.07 49.53
N SER A 18 38.81 0.12 48.21
CA SER A 18 37.76 0.30 47.21
C SER A 18 36.74 -0.86 47.16
N TRP A 19 35.44 -0.53 47.01
CA TRP A 19 34.49 -1.19 46.09
C TRP A 19 33.12 -0.49 46.15
N PHE A 20 32.75 0.21 45.08
CA PHE A 20 31.36 0.57 44.79
C PHE A 20 30.67 -0.64 44.12
N PRO A 21 29.43 -0.96 44.50
CA PRO A 21 28.37 -1.08 43.48
C PRO A 21 27.05 -0.41 43.93
N VAL A 22 26.47 0.48 43.13
CA VAL A 22 25.43 0.25 42.09
C VAL A 22 24.05 -0.12 42.64
N ALA A 23 23.14 0.84 42.47
CA ALA A 23 21.71 0.78 42.13
C ALA A 23 20.82 -0.33 42.69
N MET A 24 19.77 0.09 43.42
CA MET A 24 18.44 -0.51 43.29
C MET A 24 17.52 0.49 42.59
N SER A 25 17.01 0.06 41.45
CA SER A 25 16.08 0.74 40.57
C SER A 25 14.80 1.14 41.31
N ASP A 26 14.48 2.43 41.29
CA ASP A 26 13.12 2.88 41.54
C ASP A 26 12.22 2.32 40.44
N SER A 27 11.19 1.58 40.85
CA SER A 27 10.26 0.94 39.94
C SER A 27 9.35 2.03 39.38
N THR A 28 9.73 2.61 38.25
CA THR A 28 8.83 3.47 37.47
C THR A 28 7.70 2.61 36.93
N VAL A 29 6.66 2.43 37.75
CA VAL A 29 5.38 1.88 37.33
C VAL A 29 4.86 2.83 36.25
N ALA A 30 4.93 2.37 35.00
CA ALA A 30 4.38 3.08 33.86
C ALA A 30 2.91 3.42 34.17
N ASP A 31 2.62 4.72 34.20
CA ASP A 31 1.31 5.32 34.37
C ASP A 31 0.41 4.86 33.20
N THR A 32 -0.21 3.69 33.36
CA THR A 32 -1.19 3.13 32.42
C THR A 32 -2.48 3.92 32.58
N ARG A 33 -2.46 5.17 32.08
CA ARG A 33 -3.68 5.95 31.87
C ARG A 33 -4.55 5.15 30.91
N ARG A 34 -5.54 4.47 31.50
CA ARG A 34 -6.58 3.71 30.82
C ARG A 34 -7.10 4.54 29.66
N LEU A 35 -6.76 4.14 28.45
CA LEU A 35 -7.43 4.63 27.25
C LEU A 35 -8.92 4.40 27.49
N ASN A 36 -9.71 5.46 27.41
CA ASN A 36 -11.16 5.41 27.49
C ASN A 36 -11.65 4.61 26.28
N SER A 37 -11.64 3.28 26.38
CA SER A 37 -12.20 2.41 25.36
C SER A 37 -13.70 2.69 25.35
N LYS A 38 -14.17 3.30 24.26
CA LYS A 38 -15.62 3.34 23.94
C LYS A 38 -16.18 1.94 24.24
N PRO A 39 -17.31 1.82 24.95
CA PRO A 39 -17.95 0.54 25.19
C PRO A 39 -18.07 -0.16 23.83
N GLN A 40 -17.42 -1.31 23.69
CA GLN A 40 -17.61 -2.12 22.49
C GLN A 40 -19.05 -2.60 22.53
N ASP A 41 -19.88 -2.07 21.63
CA ASP A 41 -21.27 -2.46 21.52
C ASP A 41 -21.32 -3.93 21.08
N LEU A 42 -22.20 -4.73 21.69
CA LEU A 42 -22.27 -6.19 21.46
C LEU A 42 -22.62 -6.51 20.00
N THR A 43 -23.15 -5.54 19.27
CA THR A 43 -23.42 -5.58 17.82
C THR A 43 -22.14 -5.57 16.98
N ASP A 44 -21.05 -4.97 17.48
CA ASP A 44 -19.74 -4.84 16.80
C ASP A 44 -18.88 -6.11 16.94
N ALA A 45 -19.16 -6.93 17.96
CA ALA A 45 -18.51 -8.22 18.20
C ALA A 45 -19.04 -9.36 17.28
N TYR A 46 -20.26 -9.21 16.75
CA TYR A 46 -20.93 -10.21 15.91
C TYR A 46 -21.38 -9.69 14.54
N GLY A 47 -21.23 -8.40 14.26
CA GLY A 47 -21.32 -7.86 12.90
C GLY A 47 -20.14 -8.37 12.06
N PRO A 48 -20.32 -8.84 10.83
CA PRO A 48 -19.21 -9.35 10.04
C PRO A 48 -18.15 -8.26 9.84
N PRO A 49 -16.92 -8.39 10.40
CA PRO A 49 -15.84 -7.45 10.13
C PRO A 49 -15.20 -7.85 8.80
N SER A 50 -15.92 -7.68 7.70
CA SER A 50 -15.39 -7.98 6.36
C SER A 50 -15.31 -6.69 5.59
N ASN A 51 -14.23 -5.94 5.81
CA ASN A 51 -13.80 -4.98 4.80
C ASN A 51 -13.52 -5.78 3.52
N PHE A 52 -14.31 -5.56 2.47
CA PHE A 52 -14.18 -6.24 1.20
C PHE A 52 -13.90 -5.23 0.08
N LEU A 53 -13.13 -5.68 -0.90
CA LEU A 53 -12.85 -4.97 -2.13
C LEU A 53 -12.71 -6.02 -3.20
N GLU A 54 -13.70 -6.07 -4.08
CA GLU A 54 -13.79 -7.02 -5.18
C GLU A 54 -13.80 -6.23 -6.49
N ILE A 55 -12.96 -6.64 -7.42
CA ILE A 55 -12.88 -6.02 -8.74
C ILE A 55 -12.99 -7.12 -9.79
N ASP A 56 -14.09 -7.09 -10.54
CA ASP A 56 -14.35 -8.02 -11.63
C ASP A 56 -13.98 -7.36 -12.97
N ILE A 57 -13.37 -8.13 -13.88
CA ILE A 57 -13.16 -7.70 -15.26
C ILE A 57 -13.97 -8.60 -16.20
N PHE A 58 -14.85 -8.01 -17.00
CA PHE A 58 -15.72 -8.75 -17.91
C PHE A 58 -16.02 -7.97 -19.19
N ASN A 59 -16.88 -8.54 -20.04
CA ASN A 59 -17.32 -7.97 -21.31
C ASN A 59 -16.18 -7.41 -22.18
N PRO A 60 -15.22 -8.25 -22.62
CA PRO A 60 -14.23 -7.79 -23.58
C PRO A 60 -14.91 -7.38 -24.88
N GLN A 61 -14.72 -6.13 -25.29
CA GLN A 61 -15.25 -5.61 -26.55
C GLN A 61 -14.12 -5.05 -27.41
N THR A 62 -14.04 -5.51 -28.66
CA THR A 62 -13.15 -4.91 -29.65
C THR A 62 -13.79 -3.66 -30.24
N VAL A 63 -13.17 -2.51 -30.00
CA VAL A 63 -13.59 -1.21 -30.49
C VAL A 63 -12.63 -0.76 -31.59
N GLY A 64 -13.15 -0.08 -32.61
CA GLY A 64 -12.37 0.47 -33.73
C GLY A 64 -12.50 -0.35 -35.02
N VAL A 65 -11.86 0.14 -36.09
CA VAL A 65 -11.94 -0.45 -37.43
C VAL A 65 -10.54 -0.61 -38.02
N GLY A 66 -10.29 -1.73 -38.70
CA GLY A 66 -9.03 -2.01 -39.40
C GLY A 66 -7.84 -2.14 -38.46
N ARG A 67 -6.83 -1.27 -38.66
CA ARG A 67 -5.56 -1.28 -37.89
C ARG A 67 -5.65 -0.55 -36.54
N ASN A 68 -6.69 0.25 -36.32
CA ASN A 68 -6.90 0.99 -35.07
C ASN A 68 -7.83 0.25 -34.10
N ARG A 69 -7.97 -1.06 -34.24
CA ARG A 69 -8.77 -1.90 -33.34
C ARG A 69 -8.06 -2.09 -32.00
N TYR A 70 -8.80 -1.99 -30.90
CA TYR A 70 -8.31 -2.28 -29.56
C TYR A 70 -9.40 -2.93 -28.71
N THR A 71 -9.00 -3.76 -27.75
CA THR A 71 -9.92 -4.41 -26.82
C THR A 71 -10.07 -3.56 -25.56
N VAL A 72 -11.33 -3.32 -25.19
CA VAL A 72 -11.75 -2.65 -23.96
C VAL A 72 -12.41 -3.68 -23.06
N TYR A 73 -12.19 -3.54 -21.76
CA TYR A 73 -12.78 -4.37 -20.72
C TYR A 73 -13.65 -3.51 -19.80
N GLU A 74 -14.74 -4.09 -19.31
CA GLU A 74 -15.53 -3.49 -18.23
C GLU A 74 -14.94 -3.93 -16.89
N LEU A 75 -14.65 -2.95 -16.04
CA LEU A 75 -14.22 -3.13 -14.66
C LEU A 75 -15.39 -2.78 -13.76
N ARG A 76 -15.85 -3.73 -12.96
CA ARG A 76 -16.79 -3.47 -11.87
C ARG A 76 -16.08 -3.60 -10.54
N MET A 77 -16.11 -2.55 -9.75
CA MET A 77 -15.57 -2.53 -8.40
C MET A 77 -16.70 -2.52 -7.39
N ARG A 78 -16.59 -3.34 -6.35
CA ARG A 78 -17.49 -3.35 -5.18
C ARG A 78 -16.68 -3.31 -3.90
N THR A 79 -17.00 -2.38 -3.03
CA THR A 79 -16.30 -2.24 -1.76
C THR A 79 -17.15 -1.59 -0.69
N ASN A 80 -16.88 -1.92 0.56
CA ASN A 80 -17.39 -1.17 1.72
C ASN A 80 -16.34 -0.20 2.30
N LEU A 81 -15.10 -0.22 1.82
CA LEU A 81 -14.01 0.59 2.35
C LEU A 81 -14.31 2.10 2.27
N PRO A 82 -14.10 2.87 3.35
CA PRO A 82 -14.42 4.30 3.40
C PRO A 82 -13.49 5.16 2.53
N ILE A 83 -12.32 4.65 2.14
CA ILE A 83 -11.36 5.39 1.29
C ILE A 83 -11.90 5.61 -0.12
N PHE A 84 -12.78 4.74 -0.60
CA PHE A 84 -13.42 4.85 -1.90
C PHE A 84 -14.71 5.67 -1.79
N LYS A 85 -14.83 6.69 -2.64
CA LYS A 85 -16.02 7.55 -2.70
C LYS A 85 -17.27 6.78 -3.12
N LEU A 86 -17.13 5.94 -4.14
CA LEU A 86 -18.19 5.06 -4.64
C LEU A 86 -18.02 3.65 -4.06
N LYS A 87 -19.14 3.03 -3.68
CA LYS A 87 -19.18 1.65 -3.16
C LYS A 87 -19.37 0.60 -4.26
N ASP A 88 -19.99 1.00 -5.37
CA ASP A 88 -20.08 0.24 -6.60
C ASP A 88 -19.74 1.20 -7.76
N SER A 89 -18.85 0.80 -8.65
CA SER A 89 -18.54 1.53 -9.88
C SER A 89 -18.33 0.57 -11.04
N CYS A 90 -18.72 0.99 -12.24
CA CYS A 90 -18.46 0.26 -13.48
C CYS A 90 -17.81 1.20 -14.49
N VAL A 91 -16.57 0.92 -14.88
CA VAL A 91 -15.77 1.77 -15.79
C VAL A 91 -15.17 0.94 -16.91
N ARG A 92 -14.93 1.56 -18.06
CA ARG A 92 -14.33 0.89 -19.23
C ARG A 92 -12.86 1.23 -19.33
N ARG A 93 -12.01 0.21 -19.45
CA ARG A 93 -10.54 0.36 -19.53
C ARG A 93 -9.93 -0.51 -20.61
N ARG A 94 -8.91 0.01 -21.27
CA ARG A 94 -8.07 -0.75 -22.21
C ARG A 94 -6.75 -1.14 -21.55
N TYR A 95 -6.07 -2.13 -22.10
CA TYR A 95 -4.77 -2.60 -21.58
C TYR A 95 -3.76 -1.47 -21.35
N SER A 96 -3.68 -0.49 -22.25
CA SER A 96 -2.74 0.65 -22.10
C SER A 96 -3.07 1.56 -20.92
N ASP A 97 -4.29 1.55 -20.41
CA ASP A 97 -4.64 2.29 -19.19
C ASP A 97 -4.11 1.57 -17.94
N PHE A 98 -4.09 0.24 -17.94
CA PHE A 98 -3.45 -0.55 -16.88
C PHE A 98 -1.94 -0.36 -16.86
N GLU A 99 -1.32 -0.24 -18.04
CA GLU A 99 0.09 0.12 -18.13
C GLU A 99 0.38 1.52 -17.56
N TRP A 100 -0.50 2.48 -17.86
CA TRP A 100 -0.40 3.81 -17.29
C TRP A 100 -0.50 3.77 -15.76
N LEU A 101 -1.49 3.05 -15.20
CA LEU A 101 -1.63 2.90 -13.74
C LEU A 101 -0.36 2.29 -13.12
N LYS A 102 0.18 1.22 -13.73
CA LYS A 102 1.43 0.59 -13.27
C LYS A 102 2.59 1.58 -13.22
N ASN A 103 2.80 2.33 -14.30
CA ASN A 103 3.89 3.30 -14.39
C ASN A 103 3.72 4.44 -13.38
N GLU A 104 2.49 4.87 -13.13
CA GLU A 104 2.19 5.95 -12.20
C GLU A 104 2.45 5.53 -10.75
N LEU A 105 2.00 4.34 -10.36
CA LEU A 105 2.29 3.75 -9.05
C LEU A 105 3.80 3.50 -8.83
N GLU A 106 4.53 3.12 -9.88
CA GLU A 106 5.99 2.99 -9.84
C GLU A 106 6.71 4.33 -9.71
N ARG A 107 6.16 5.41 -10.29
CA ARG A 107 6.76 6.75 -10.30
C ARG A 107 6.70 7.44 -8.95
N ASP A 108 5.55 7.40 -8.28
CA ASP A 108 5.34 8.11 -7.00
C ASP A 108 5.97 7.39 -5.80
N SER A 109 6.35 6.12 -5.97
CA SER A 109 6.93 5.27 -4.92
C SER A 109 8.42 5.55 -4.57
N LYS A 110 9.03 6.59 -5.13
CA LYS A 110 10.49 6.84 -5.16
C LYS A 110 11.20 7.29 -3.85
N SER A 111 10.79 6.86 -2.66
CA SER A 111 11.60 7.17 -1.44
C SER A 111 11.95 5.95 -0.58
N VAL A 112 11.02 5.03 -0.33
CA VAL A 112 11.28 3.77 0.42
C VAL A 112 10.29 2.66 -0.01
N ASN A 113 9.14 3.05 -0.56
CA ASN A 113 8.03 2.16 -0.91
C ASN A 113 8.19 1.45 -2.26
N ALA A 114 9.08 1.89 -3.15
CA ALA A 114 9.29 1.27 -4.46
C ALA A 114 9.77 -0.19 -4.38
N PHE A 115 10.58 -0.53 -3.37
CA PHE A 115 11.07 -1.91 -3.20
C PHE A 115 9.96 -2.85 -2.70
N LEU A 116 9.05 -2.35 -1.84
CA LEU A 116 7.87 -3.09 -1.39
C LEU A 116 6.80 -3.19 -2.49
N PHE A 117 6.64 -2.16 -3.32
CA PHE A 117 5.73 -2.19 -4.47
C PHE A 117 6.21 -3.08 -5.61
N GLN A 118 7.52 -3.13 -5.89
CA GLN A 118 8.10 -4.05 -6.89
C GLN A 118 7.85 -5.53 -6.57
N ILE A 119 7.76 -5.88 -5.28
CA ILE A 119 7.48 -7.26 -4.83
C ILE A 119 5.99 -7.62 -5.01
N VAL A 120 5.07 -6.64 -4.92
CA VAL A 120 3.63 -6.88 -4.89
C VAL A 120 2.94 -6.63 -6.24
N VAL A 121 3.44 -5.71 -7.07
CA VAL A 121 2.85 -5.45 -8.40
C VAL A 121 3.10 -6.65 -9.30
N PRO A 122 2.08 -7.48 -9.60
CA PRO A 122 2.29 -8.61 -10.46
C PRO A 122 2.61 -8.10 -11.88
N PRO A 123 3.41 -8.85 -12.66
CA PRO A 123 3.64 -8.49 -14.04
C PRO A 123 2.30 -8.46 -14.79
N LEU A 124 2.05 -7.39 -15.54
CA LEU A 124 0.92 -7.35 -16.46
C LEU A 124 1.08 -8.52 -17.45
N PRO A 125 -0.02 -9.22 -17.83
CA PRO A 125 0.03 -10.23 -18.88
C PRO A 125 0.72 -9.60 -20.10
N GLY A 126 1.76 -10.25 -20.60
CA GLY A 126 2.72 -9.63 -21.51
C GLY A 126 2.03 -9.00 -22.72
N LYS A 127 2.59 -7.89 -23.23
CA LYS A 127 2.06 -7.16 -24.41
C LYS A 127 1.80 -8.02 -25.64
N ALA A 128 2.30 -9.26 -25.65
CA ALA A 128 2.22 -10.19 -26.77
C ALA A 128 2.68 -9.53 -28.08
N LEU A 129 3.82 -8.82 -28.03
CA LEU A 129 4.44 -8.21 -29.22
C LEU A 129 4.56 -9.22 -30.39
N LYS A 130 4.83 -10.50 -30.07
CA LYS A 130 4.90 -11.59 -31.04
C LYS A 130 3.56 -11.90 -31.73
N ARG A 131 2.43 -11.62 -31.06
CA ARG A 131 1.06 -11.79 -31.60
C ARG A 131 0.54 -10.55 -32.32
N GLN A 132 1.29 -9.44 -32.30
CA GLN A 132 1.00 -8.22 -33.09
C GLN A 132 1.65 -8.23 -34.47
N LEU A 133 2.44 -9.26 -34.80
CA LEU A 133 3.11 -9.37 -36.09
C LEU A 133 2.09 -9.59 -37.22
N PRO A 134 2.20 -8.86 -38.34
CA PRO A 134 1.38 -9.10 -39.52
C PRO A 134 1.69 -10.50 -40.13
N PHE A 135 0.72 -11.08 -40.83
CA PHE A 135 0.81 -12.39 -41.53
C PHE A 135 0.78 -13.65 -40.65
N ARG A 136 0.04 -13.62 -39.53
CA ARG A 136 -0.29 -14.84 -38.78
C ARG A 136 -1.57 -15.48 -39.33
N GLY A 137 -1.67 -16.81 -39.20
CA GLY A 137 -2.89 -17.57 -39.50
C GLY A 137 -3.95 -17.53 -38.39
N ASP A 138 -3.68 -16.82 -37.29
CA ASP A 138 -4.58 -16.59 -36.15
C ASP A 138 -4.98 -15.09 -36.07
N GLU A 139 -6.07 -14.78 -35.37
CA GLU A 139 -6.51 -13.39 -35.10
C GLU A 139 -5.58 -12.64 -34.11
N GLY A 140 -4.43 -13.22 -33.75
CA GLY A 140 -3.38 -12.60 -32.94
C GLY A 140 -3.87 -12.09 -31.59
N ILE A 141 -3.88 -10.77 -31.41
CA ILE A 141 -4.34 -10.11 -30.17
C ILE A 141 -5.87 -10.06 -30.01
N PHE A 142 -6.61 -10.48 -31.04
CA PHE A 142 -8.08 -10.55 -31.05
C PHE A 142 -8.60 -11.98 -30.91
N GLU A 143 -7.70 -12.95 -30.76
CA GLU A 143 -8.05 -14.33 -30.45
C GLU A 143 -8.75 -14.39 -29.07
N GLU A 144 -9.89 -15.09 -28.99
CA GLU A 144 -10.71 -15.15 -27.77
C GLU A 144 -9.95 -15.76 -26.59
N SER A 145 -9.13 -16.80 -26.85
CA SER A 145 -8.26 -17.43 -25.86
C SER A 145 -7.29 -16.42 -25.22
N PHE A 146 -6.73 -15.53 -26.04
CA PHE A 146 -5.79 -14.50 -25.62
C PHE A 146 -6.47 -13.36 -24.86
N ILE A 147 -7.66 -12.96 -25.31
CA ILE A 147 -8.48 -11.95 -24.63
C ILE A 147 -8.84 -12.42 -23.22
N GLU A 148 -9.22 -13.69 -23.06
CA GLU A 148 -9.57 -14.30 -21.78
C GLU A 148 -8.34 -14.47 -20.86
N GLU A 149 -7.22 -14.97 -21.38
CA GLU A 149 -5.95 -15.05 -20.63
C GLU A 149 -5.53 -13.66 -20.11
N ARG A 150 -5.60 -12.66 -20.98
CA ARG A 150 -5.30 -11.27 -20.62
C ARG A 150 -6.29 -10.73 -19.60
N LYS A 151 -7.59 -11.00 -19.74
CA LYS A 151 -8.63 -10.57 -18.80
C LYS A 151 -8.32 -11.09 -17.39
N GLN A 152 -8.05 -12.38 -17.25
CA GLN A 152 -7.69 -13.00 -15.97
C GLN A 152 -6.42 -12.40 -15.37
N GLY A 153 -5.38 -12.16 -16.19
CA GLY A 153 -4.16 -11.50 -15.73
C GLY A 153 -4.37 -10.06 -15.27
N LEU A 154 -5.21 -9.30 -15.97
CA LEU A 154 -5.58 -7.92 -15.59
C LEU A 154 -6.40 -7.89 -14.29
N GLU A 155 -7.30 -8.86 -14.12
CA GLU A 155 -8.14 -8.99 -12.93
C GLU A 155 -7.30 -9.31 -11.70
N GLN A 156 -6.38 -10.29 -11.81
CA GLN A 156 -5.43 -10.58 -10.75
C GLN A 156 -4.53 -9.39 -10.42
N PHE A 157 -4.10 -8.63 -11.44
CA PHE A 157 -3.29 -7.43 -11.28
C PHE A 157 -4.01 -6.35 -10.46
N ILE A 158 -5.23 -6.00 -10.86
CA ILE A 158 -5.95 -4.90 -10.21
C ILE A 158 -6.40 -5.27 -8.80
N ASN A 159 -6.82 -6.52 -8.56
CA ASN A 159 -7.19 -6.98 -7.22
C ASN A 159 -5.99 -6.93 -6.25
N LYS A 160 -4.80 -7.34 -6.70
CA LYS A 160 -3.58 -7.26 -5.86
C LYS A 160 -3.17 -5.83 -5.55
N ILE A 161 -3.26 -4.92 -6.53
CA ILE A 161 -2.93 -3.52 -6.33
C ILE A 161 -3.96 -2.85 -5.41
N ALA A 162 -5.25 -3.02 -5.69
CA ALA A 162 -6.30 -2.35 -4.93
C ALA A 162 -6.40 -2.88 -3.49
N GLY A 163 -5.99 -4.12 -3.24
CA GLY A 163 -5.85 -4.67 -1.88
C GLY A 163 -4.69 -4.08 -1.07
N HIS A 164 -3.76 -3.35 -1.69
CA HIS A 164 -2.58 -2.83 -1.01
C HIS A 164 -2.86 -1.46 -0.34
N PRO A 165 -2.70 -1.30 1.00
CA PRO A 165 -3.04 -0.06 1.70
C PRO A 165 -2.34 1.19 1.17
N LEU A 166 -1.10 1.05 0.71
CA LEU A 166 -0.38 2.18 0.10
C LEU A 166 -0.98 2.59 -1.26
N ALA A 167 -1.42 1.62 -2.08
CA ALA A 167 -2.03 1.92 -3.38
C ALA A 167 -3.42 2.53 -3.20
N GLN A 168 -4.16 2.11 -2.17
CA GLN A 168 -5.45 2.71 -1.81
C GLN A 168 -5.34 4.19 -1.48
N ASN A 169 -4.19 4.67 -1.02
CA ASN A 169 -3.96 6.10 -0.76
C ASN A 169 -3.64 6.90 -2.03
N GLU A 170 -3.33 6.26 -3.15
CA GLU A 170 -2.90 6.95 -4.37
C GLU A 170 -4.10 7.40 -5.21
N ARG A 171 -4.13 8.69 -5.59
CA ARG A 171 -5.22 9.25 -6.37
C ARG A 171 -5.39 8.59 -7.73
N CYS A 172 -4.30 8.12 -8.35
CA CYS A 172 -4.34 7.45 -9.64
C CYS A 172 -5.19 6.17 -9.61
N LEU A 173 -5.22 5.43 -8.49
CA LEU A 173 -6.05 4.24 -8.33
C LEU A 173 -7.54 4.59 -8.32
N HIS A 174 -7.92 5.65 -7.60
CA HIS A 174 -9.32 6.10 -7.53
C HIS A 174 -9.81 6.58 -8.89
N MET A 175 -9.02 7.41 -9.58
CA MET A 175 -9.33 7.85 -10.94
C MET A 175 -9.44 6.65 -11.90
N PHE A 176 -8.59 5.64 -11.74
CA PHE A 176 -8.65 4.44 -12.56
C PHE A 176 -9.92 3.61 -12.32
N LEU A 177 -10.40 3.48 -11.08
CA LEU A 177 -11.54 2.61 -10.73
C LEU A 177 -12.90 3.30 -10.72
N GLN A 178 -12.96 4.62 -10.48
CA GLN A 178 -14.22 5.35 -10.24
C GLN A 178 -14.58 6.34 -11.34
N ASP A 179 -13.60 7.00 -11.94
CA ASP A 179 -13.88 8.04 -12.94
C ASP A 179 -14.12 7.38 -14.31
N GLU A 180 -15.03 7.88 -15.15
CA GLU A 180 -15.23 7.28 -16.47
C GLU A 180 -14.00 7.46 -17.37
N ILE A 181 -13.32 8.61 -17.25
CA ILE A 181 -12.19 9.03 -18.08
C ILE A 181 -10.97 9.27 -17.19
N ILE A 182 -9.81 8.74 -17.61
CA ILE A 182 -8.53 8.97 -16.94
C ILE A 182 -7.93 10.28 -17.45
N ASP A 183 -7.77 11.27 -16.56
CA ASP A 183 -7.02 12.49 -16.85
C ASP A 183 -5.51 12.23 -16.74
N ARG A 184 -4.82 12.22 -17.88
CA ARG A 184 -3.36 12.01 -17.94
C ARG A 184 -2.54 13.21 -17.45
N ASN A 185 -3.17 14.38 -17.36
CA ASN A 185 -2.53 15.61 -16.88
C ASN A 185 -2.88 15.89 -15.42
N TYR A 186 -3.45 14.91 -14.71
CA TYR A 186 -3.80 15.07 -13.31
C TYR A 186 -2.56 15.41 -12.47
N VAL A 187 -2.77 16.20 -11.40
CA VAL A 187 -1.73 16.46 -10.41
C VAL A 187 -1.57 15.20 -9.54
N PRO A 188 -0.38 14.55 -9.53
CA PRO A 188 -0.11 13.41 -8.66
C PRO A 188 -0.22 13.79 -7.19
N GLY A 189 -0.68 12.85 -6.37
CA GLY A 189 -0.85 13.08 -4.95
C GLY A 189 -1.74 12.04 -4.27
N LYS A 190 -1.69 12.06 -2.93
CA LYS A 190 -2.49 11.18 -2.09
C LYS A 190 -3.93 11.67 -1.99
N VAL A 191 -4.87 10.74 -1.86
CA VAL A 191 -6.26 11.06 -1.55
C VAL A 191 -6.32 11.72 -0.17
N ARG A 192 -6.72 13.00 -0.14
CA ARG A 192 -7.01 13.71 1.11
C ARG A 192 -8.42 13.31 1.54
N GLN A 193 -8.54 12.74 2.75
CA GLN A 193 -9.83 12.50 3.41
C GLN A 193 -10.52 13.82 3.76
#